data_AF-A0A444J0J1-F1
#
_entry.id   AF-A0A444J0J1-F1
#
_cell.length_a   1.000
_cell.length_b   1.000
_cell.length_c   1.000
_cell.angle_alpha   90.00
_cell.angle_beta   90.00
_cell.angle_gamma   90.00
#
_symmetry.space_group_name_H-M   'P 1'
#
loop_
_entity.id
_entity.type
_entity.pdbx_description
1 polymer ?
#
loop_
_entity_poly.entity_id
_entity_poly.type
_entity_poly.pdbx_seq_one_letter_code
_entity_poly.pdbx_strand_id
1 'polypeptide(L)'
;MLDVLDGHQFFGTDNPSTPDLMFLPADGYNFSFDSRDIEREDPFVGIPQLWSGTHESEGVFMAWGEHINAGQDCGDLSIMDALPTMCYIMDLPIPCWAEGKVIKQAFSKNFLRDHEERRDESSGTGSQGGVQGGAMNEAESEEVVKRLKALGYL
;
A
#
# COMPACT_ATOMS: atom_id res chain seq x y z
N MET A 1 -18.66 3.48 -19.87
CA MET A 1 -19.93 3.43 -19.11
C MET A 1 -19.57 3.60 -17.64
N LEU A 2 -20.32 4.40 -16.88
CA LEU A 2 -20.09 4.57 -15.44
C LEU A 2 -20.69 3.38 -14.70
N ASP A 3 -19.92 2.72 -13.85
CA ASP A 3 -20.41 1.67 -12.96
C ASP A 3 -20.72 2.25 -11.57
N VAL A 4 -21.85 1.82 -11.02
CA VAL A 4 -22.29 2.17 -9.66
C VAL A 4 -22.33 0.90 -8.84
N LEU A 5 -21.51 0.86 -7.79
CA LEU A 5 -21.31 -0.30 -6.95
C LEU A 5 -21.78 -0.02 -5.52
N ASP A 6 -22.16 -1.08 -4.81
CA ASP A 6 -22.45 -1.04 -3.39
C ASP A 6 -21.13 -1.02 -2.61
N GLY A 7 -20.84 0.09 -1.92
CA GLY A 7 -19.55 0.26 -1.24
C GLY A 7 -19.36 -0.68 -0.04
N HIS A 8 -20.45 -1.19 0.55
CA HIS A 8 -20.37 -2.18 1.64
C HIS A 8 -19.76 -3.50 1.19
N GLN A 9 -19.84 -3.83 -0.10
CA GLN A 9 -19.21 -5.04 -0.65
C GLN A 9 -17.68 -4.96 -0.66
N PHE A 10 -17.11 -3.75 -0.67
CA PHE A 10 -15.67 -3.53 -0.83
C PHE A 10 -14.99 -3.02 0.46
N PHE A 11 -15.66 -2.18 1.23
CA PHE A 11 -15.11 -1.60 2.47
C PHE A 11 -15.61 -2.28 3.74
N GLY A 12 -16.55 -3.22 3.61
CA GLY A 12 -17.16 -3.94 4.73
C GLY A 12 -18.19 -3.10 5.49
N THR A 13 -19.02 -3.79 6.27
CA THR A 13 -20.16 -3.19 6.99
C THR A 13 -19.80 -2.61 8.35
N ASP A 14 -18.62 -2.95 8.87
CA ASP A 14 -18.26 -2.69 10.27
C ASP A 14 -17.64 -1.29 10.46
N ASN A 15 -17.38 -0.58 9.35
CA ASN A 15 -16.86 0.78 9.35
C ASN A 15 -18.01 1.78 9.12
N PRO A 16 -18.31 2.68 10.08
CA PRO A 16 -19.39 3.67 9.93
C PRO A 16 -19.11 4.71 8.83
N SER A 17 -17.88 4.79 8.33
CA SER A 17 -17.49 5.64 7.20
C SER A 17 -17.53 4.92 5.85
N THR A 18 -17.97 3.65 5.81
CA THR A 18 -18.14 2.93 4.55
C THR A 18 -19.14 3.67 3.66
N PRO A 19 -18.76 4.02 2.42
CA PRO A 19 -19.68 4.65 1.49
C PRO A 19 -20.79 3.67 1.08
N ASP A 20 -22.02 4.15 0.96
CA ASP A 20 -23.13 3.34 0.43
C ASP A 20 -22.99 3.09 -1.07
N LEU A 21 -22.43 4.07 -1.80
CA LEU A 21 -22.25 4.02 -3.24
C LEU A 21 -20.80 4.31 -3.62
N MET A 22 -20.26 3.50 -4.51
CA MET A 22 -19.02 3.77 -5.22
C MET A 22 -19.30 4.01 -6.69
N PHE A 23 -18.65 5.03 -7.23
CA PHE A 23 -18.69 5.36 -8.64
C PHE A 23 -17.36 4.98 -9.28
N LEU A 24 -17.38 4.10 -10.28
CA LEU A 24 -16.20 3.70 -11.03
C LEU A 24 -16.32 4.21 -12.47
N PRO A 25 -15.51 5.21 -12.88
CA PRO A 25 -15.54 5.69 -14.24
C PRO A 25 -15.01 4.60 -15.19
N ALA A 26 -15.42 4.63 -16.45
CA ALA A 26 -14.82 3.78 -17.46
C ALA A 26 -13.35 4.13 -17.68
N ASP A 27 -12.58 3.17 -18.19
CA ASP A 27 -11.20 3.36 -18.58
C ASP A 27 -11.00 4.64 -19.41
N GLY A 28 -10.01 5.44 -19.01
CA GLY A 28 -9.70 6.74 -19.61
C GLY A 28 -10.57 7.91 -19.14
N TYR A 29 -11.57 7.68 -18.29
CA TYR A 29 -12.39 8.73 -17.69
C TYR A 29 -12.03 8.93 -16.21
N ASN A 30 -12.14 10.17 -15.74
CA ASN A 30 -11.93 10.54 -14.34
C ASN A 30 -13.04 11.49 -13.90
N PHE A 31 -13.32 11.51 -12.60
CA PHE A 31 -14.16 12.55 -12.01
C PHE A 31 -13.33 13.80 -11.78
N SER A 32 -13.61 14.87 -12.53
CA SER A 32 -13.14 16.20 -12.18
C SER A 32 -14.14 16.86 -11.25
N PHE A 33 -14.08 16.49 -9.97
CA PHE A 33 -14.89 17.13 -8.95
C PHE A 33 -13.97 17.84 -7.96
N ASP A 34 -14.03 19.16 -7.96
CA ASP A 34 -13.39 19.97 -6.94
C ASP A 34 -14.43 20.32 -5.87
N SER A 35 -14.04 20.40 -4.60
CA SER A 35 -14.95 20.85 -3.54
C SER A 35 -15.49 22.26 -3.80
N ARG A 36 -14.78 23.07 -4.60
CA ARG A 36 -15.20 24.40 -5.08
C ARG A 36 -16.33 24.35 -6.12
N ASP A 37 -16.60 23.20 -6.72
CA ASP A 37 -17.68 23.02 -7.70
C ASP A 37 -19.05 22.88 -7.02
N ILE A 38 -19.09 22.49 -5.74
CA ILE A 38 -20.32 22.36 -4.95
C ILE A 38 -21.07 23.69 -4.78
N GLU A 39 -20.33 24.80 -4.70
CA GLU A 39 -20.92 26.13 -4.49
C GLU A 39 -21.44 26.79 -5.78
N ARG A 40 -21.31 26.11 -6.93
CA ARG A 40 -21.74 26.64 -8.23
C ARG A 40 -23.23 26.39 -8.46
N GLU A 41 -23.87 27.29 -9.21
CA GLU A 41 -25.28 27.12 -9.62
C GLU A 41 -25.51 25.84 -10.42
N ASP A 42 -24.51 25.38 -11.17
CA ASP A 42 -24.49 24.08 -11.82
C ASP A 42 -23.21 23.31 -11.43
N PRO A 43 -23.29 22.42 -10.41
CA PRO A 43 -22.14 21.66 -9.93
C PRO A 43 -21.70 20.56 -10.90
N PHE A 44 -22.44 20.33 -11.99
CA PHE A 44 -22.12 19.32 -13.01
C PHE A 44 -21.42 19.93 -14.24
N VAL A 45 -21.31 21.25 -14.33
CA VAL A 45 -20.56 21.96 -15.38
C VAL A 45 -19.24 22.48 -14.78
N GLY A 46 -18.28 21.56 -14.66
CA GLY A 46 -16.91 21.88 -14.25
C GLY A 46 -16.12 22.59 -15.35
N ILE A 47 -15.16 23.42 -14.96
CA ILE A 47 -14.12 23.90 -15.89
C ILE A 47 -13.11 22.75 -16.06
N PRO A 48 -12.76 22.34 -17.28
CA PRO A 48 -11.80 21.25 -17.47
C PRO A 48 -10.46 21.63 -16.82
N GLN A 49 -10.16 20.99 -15.70
CA GLN A 49 -8.83 21.02 -15.10
C GLN A 49 -7.95 20.16 -15.99
N LEU A 50 -6.91 20.75 -16.60
CA LEU A 50 -5.93 20.02 -17.37
C LEU A 50 -5.04 19.24 -16.40
N TRP A 51 -5.38 17.99 -16.15
CA TRP A 51 -4.50 17.07 -15.43
C TRP A 51 -3.44 16.51 -16.39
N SER A 52 -2.17 16.59 -15.97
CA SER A 52 -1.04 16.01 -16.70
C SER A 52 -0.78 14.54 -16.33
N GLY A 53 -1.57 13.97 -15.41
CA GLY A 53 -1.50 12.58 -14.99
C GLY A 53 -2.61 12.23 -14.01
N THR A 54 -3.01 10.95 -14.00
CA THR A 54 -3.93 10.36 -13.03
C THR A 54 -3.35 9.03 -12.53
N HIS A 55 -4.01 8.40 -11.56
CA HIS A 55 -3.64 7.08 -11.08
C HIS A 55 -4.10 6.00 -12.07
N GLU A 56 -3.26 4.98 -12.28
CA GLU A 56 -3.60 3.77 -13.02
C GLU A 56 -3.81 2.62 -12.02
N SER A 57 -4.70 1.69 -12.36
CA SER A 57 -5.00 0.51 -11.53
C SER A 57 -3.87 -0.52 -11.56
N GLU A 58 -3.15 -0.60 -12.68
CA GLU A 58 -2.04 -1.52 -12.87
C GLU A 58 -0.70 -0.85 -12.52
N GLY A 59 0.14 -1.59 -11.79
CA GLY A 59 1.49 -1.17 -11.41
C GLY A 59 2.57 -1.96 -12.16
N VAL A 60 3.82 -1.54 -11.97
CA VAL A 60 5.00 -2.27 -12.46
C VAL A 60 5.74 -2.86 -11.28
N PHE A 61 5.98 -4.17 -11.33
CA PHE A 61 6.83 -4.88 -10.38
C PHE A 61 8.17 -5.24 -11.02
N MET A 62 9.27 -4.89 -10.36
CA MET A 62 10.63 -5.29 -10.74
C MET A 62 11.44 -5.61 -9.49
N ALA A 63 12.23 -6.68 -9.55
CA ALA A 63 13.16 -7.07 -8.50
C ALA A 63 14.53 -7.39 -9.12
N TRP A 64 15.59 -7.06 -8.40
CA TRP A 64 16.96 -7.34 -8.83
C TRP A 64 17.87 -7.53 -7.61
N GLY A 65 18.73 -8.54 -7.65
CA GLY A 65 19.67 -8.84 -6.58
C GLY A 65 20.22 -10.27 -6.68
N GLU A 66 21.15 -10.62 -5.80
CA GLU A 66 21.84 -11.92 -5.78
C GLU A 66 20.88 -13.12 -5.72
N HIS A 67 19.77 -12.95 -4.99
CA HIS A 67 18.81 -14.03 -4.75
C HIS A 67 17.59 -13.99 -5.68
N ILE A 68 17.55 -13.05 -6.63
CA ILE A 68 16.43 -12.86 -7.55
C ILE A 68 16.69 -13.59 -8.87
N ASN A 69 15.69 -14.31 -9.38
CA ASN A 69 15.76 -14.97 -10.69
C ASN A 69 15.75 -13.92 -11.81
N ALA A 70 16.74 -13.96 -12.69
CA ALA A 70 16.79 -13.08 -13.85
C ALA A 70 15.74 -13.46 -14.91
N GLY A 71 15.00 -12.48 -15.42
CA GLY A 71 14.02 -12.66 -16.50
C GLY A 71 12.81 -13.53 -16.13
N GLN A 72 12.54 -13.70 -14.84
CA GLN A 72 11.43 -14.52 -14.37
C GLN A 72 10.11 -13.73 -14.40
N ASP A 73 9.14 -14.25 -15.13
CA ASP A 73 7.76 -13.80 -15.04
C ASP A 73 7.12 -14.34 -13.75
N CYS A 74 6.54 -13.45 -12.95
CA CYS A 74 5.89 -13.75 -11.68
C CYS A 74 4.35 -13.77 -11.79
N GLY A 75 3.81 -13.62 -13.01
CA GLY A 75 2.38 -13.62 -13.29
C GLY A 75 1.63 -12.47 -12.62
N ASP A 76 0.36 -12.72 -12.30
CA ASP A 76 -0.50 -11.72 -11.66
C ASP A 76 -0.12 -11.52 -10.19
N LEU A 77 0.27 -10.29 -9.87
CA LEU A 77 0.69 -9.88 -8.54
C LEU A 77 -0.26 -8.84 -7.96
N SER A 78 -0.44 -8.86 -6.64
CA SER A 78 -1.12 -7.81 -5.93
C SER A 78 -0.11 -6.85 -5.30
N ILE A 79 -0.45 -5.55 -5.22
CA ILE A 79 0.33 -4.60 -4.42
C ILE A 79 0.46 -5.06 -2.95
N MET A 80 -0.53 -5.81 -2.45
CA MET A 80 -0.53 -6.38 -1.10
C MET A 80 0.58 -7.41 -0.89
N ASP A 81 1.13 -8.01 -1.96
CA ASP A 81 2.22 -8.98 -1.89
C ASP A 81 3.59 -8.31 -1.62
N ALA A 82 3.69 -6.99 -1.81
CA ALA A 82 4.92 -6.24 -1.63
C ALA A 82 5.42 -6.30 -0.17
N LEU A 83 4.54 -6.06 0.81
CA LEU A 83 4.91 -6.06 2.23
C LEU A 83 5.42 -7.44 2.69
N PRO A 84 4.68 -8.56 2.52
CA PRO A 84 5.17 -9.88 2.87
C PRO A 84 6.51 -10.21 2.19
N THR A 85 6.66 -9.84 0.92
CA THR A 85 7.89 -10.09 0.17
C THR A 85 9.08 -9.30 0.72
N MET A 86 8.88 -8.03 1.09
CA MET A 86 9.92 -7.23 1.73
C MET A 86 10.31 -7.78 3.10
N CYS A 87 9.34 -8.14 3.95
CA CYS A 87 9.61 -8.80 5.23
C CYS A 87 10.43 -10.07 5.04
N TYR A 88 10.06 -10.90 4.08
CA TYR A 88 10.77 -12.14 3.76
C TYR A 88 12.22 -11.92 3.31
N ILE A 89 12.47 -10.92 2.44
CA ILE A 89 13.85 -10.57 2.00
C ILE A 89 14.69 -10.07 3.17
N MET A 90 14.08 -9.32 4.09
CA MET A 90 14.75 -8.72 5.24
C MET A 90 14.90 -9.67 6.43
N ASP A 91 14.47 -10.93 6.29
CA ASP A 91 14.40 -11.90 7.39
C ASP A 91 13.63 -11.36 8.61
N LEU A 92 12.51 -10.68 8.34
CA LEU A 92 11.57 -10.18 9.34
C LEU A 92 10.29 -11.02 9.34
N PRO A 93 9.64 -11.20 10.50
CA PRO A 93 8.36 -11.86 10.55
C PRO A 93 7.30 -11.00 9.85
N ILE A 94 6.45 -11.65 9.06
CA ILE A 94 5.33 -11.04 8.35
C ILE A 94 4.21 -10.78 9.36
N PRO A 95 3.68 -9.54 9.48
CA PRO A 95 2.58 -9.24 10.40
C PRO A 95 1.33 -10.06 10.07
N CYS A 96 0.60 -10.55 11.09
CA CYS A 96 -0.62 -11.34 10.88
C CYS A 96 -1.73 -10.61 10.12
N TRP A 97 -1.75 -9.27 10.14
CA TRP A 97 -2.72 -8.45 9.42
C TRP A 97 -2.36 -8.26 7.94
N ALA A 98 -1.19 -8.71 7.48
CA ALA A 98 -0.82 -8.60 6.08
C ALA A 98 -1.62 -9.62 5.23
N GLU A 99 -2.44 -9.10 4.31
CA GLU A 99 -3.38 -9.91 3.50
C GLU A 99 -2.75 -10.51 2.22
N GLY A 100 -1.51 -10.14 1.88
CA GLY A 100 -0.78 -10.65 0.72
C GLY A 100 0.09 -11.89 0.99
N LYS A 101 0.84 -12.31 -0.02
CA LYS A 101 1.79 -13.43 0.03
C LYS A 101 3.19 -13.03 -0.42
N VAL A 102 4.20 -13.80 0.01
CA VAL A 102 5.56 -13.67 -0.51
C VAL A 102 5.58 -14.08 -1.98
N ILE A 103 6.17 -13.24 -2.85
CA ILE A 103 6.35 -13.51 -4.28
C ILE A 103 7.51 -14.52 -4.47
N LYS A 104 7.28 -15.76 -4.06
CA LYS A 104 8.33 -16.81 -4.02
C LYS A 104 8.98 -17.06 -5.39
N GLN A 105 8.23 -16.88 -6.46
CA GLN A 105 8.71 -17.04 -7.84
C GLN A 105 9.86 -16.09 -8.19
N ALA A 106 9.91 -14.91 -7.55
CA ALA A 106 10.99 -13.95 -7.76
C ALA A 106 12.34 -14.49 -7.25
N PHE A 107 12.37 -15.46 -6.33
CA PHE A 107 13.59 -15.91 -5.67
C PHE A 107 14.17 -17.20 -6.23
N SER A 108 15.50 -17.31 -6.16
CA SER A 108 16.22 -18.54 -6.48
C SER A 108 15.83 -19.68 -5.53
N LYS A 109 15.89 -20.92 -6.05
CA LYS A 109 15.60 -22.12 -5.24
C LYS A 109 16.51 -22.27 -4.02
N ASN A 110 17.76 -21.79 -4.11
CA ASN A 110 18.70 -21.82 -2.99
C ASN A 110 18.23 -20.88 -1.88
N PHE A 111 17.87 -19.64 -2.23
CA PHE A 111 17.35 -18.68 -1.26
C PHE A 111 16.08 -19.18 -0.55
N LEU A 112 15.12 -19.72 -1.31
CA LEU A 112 13.88 -20.28 -0.75
C LEU A 112 14.11 -21.49 0.17
N ARG A 113 15.19 -22.25 -0.03
CA ARG A 113 15.53 -23.38 0.83
C ARG A 113 16.19 -22.91 2.12
N ASP A 114 16.99 -21.85 2.03
CA ASP A 114 17.82 -21.38 3.12
C ASP A 114 17.12 -20.28 3.97
N HIS A 115 15.95 -19.80 3.54
CA HIS A 115 15.11 -18.82 4.26
C HIS A 115 13.72 -19.39 4.56
N GLU A 116 13.28 -19.24 5.80
CA GLU A 116 11.96 -19.67 6.26
C GLU A 116 10.99 -18.48 6.35
N GLU A 117 9.80 -18.64 5.80
CA GLU A 117 8.73 -17.64 5.94
C GLU A 117 8.18 -17.68 7.36
N ARG A 118 8.36 -16.59 8.11
CA ARG A 118 7.86 -16.44 9.48
C ARG A 118 6.66 -15.51 9.50
N ARG A 119 5.58 -15.89 10.17
CA ARG A 119 4.43 -15.01 10.45
C ARG A 119 4.37 -14.71 11.94
N ASP A 120 4.12 -13.44 12.27
CA ASP A 120 3.93 -13.00 13.64
C ASP A 120 2.44 -13.01 14.00
N GLU A 121 2.01 -14.06 14.69
CA GLU A 121 0.66 -14.24 15.24
C GLU A 121 0.34 -13.24 16.38
N SER A 122 1.34 -12.56 16.94
CA SER A 122 1.17 -11.61 18.05
C SER A 122 0.96 -10.16 17.59
N SER A 123 1.18 -9.86 16.31
CA SER A 123 0.93 -8.55 15.69
C SER A 123 -0.56 -8.15 15.63
N GLY A 124 -1.46 -9.02 16.08
CA GLY A 124 -2.92 -8.91 15.96
C GLY A 124 -3.61 -8.11 17.06
N THR A 125 -2.89 -7.39 17.92
CA THR A 125 -3.52 -6.37 18.77
C THR A 125 -3.53 -5.05 18.04
N GLY A 126 -4.59 -4.81 17.26
CA GLY A 126 -5.03 -3.46 16.95
C GLY A 126 -5.38 -2.74 18.25
N SER A 127 -4.37 -2.23 18.96
CA SER A 127 -4.61 -1.18 19.92
C SER A 127 -4.77 0.11 19.11
N GLN A 128 -5.89 0.79 19.29
CA GLN A 128 -5.80 2.23 19.38
C GLN A 128 -4.82 2.53 20.52
N GLY A 129 -3.55 2.62 20.19
CA GLY A 129 -2.46 2.82 21.12
C GLY A 129 -1.42 3.62 20.38
N GLY A 130 -1.34 4.90 20.72
CA GLY A 130 -0.23 5.73 20.29
C GLY A 130 1.07 4.98 20.49
N VAL A 131 1.99 5.16 19.53
CA VAL A 131 3.38 4.70 19.56
C VAL A 131 3.83 4.55 21.01
N GLN A 132 3.77 3.33 21.54
CA GLN A 132 4.42 3.02 22.80
C GLN A 132 5.90 2.91 22.39
N GLY A 133 6.51 4.08 22.21
CA GLY A 133 7.94 4.19 22.10
C GLY A 133 8.46 3.51 23.34
N GLY A 134 9.16 2.39 23.16
CA GLY A 134 10.10 1.93 24.17
C GLY A 134 10.89 3.16 24.59
N ALA A 135 11.01 3.42 25.89
CA ALA A 135 11.65 4.61 26.41
C ALA A 135 13.01 4.79 25.72
N MET A 136 13.05 5.64 24.70
CA MET A 136 14.19 5.77 23.82
C MET A 136 15.19 6.57 24.62
N ASN A 137 16.36 5.99 24.86
CA ASN A 137 17.33 6.67 25.68
C ASN A 137 17.77 7.94 24.93
N GLU A 138 18.13 8.99 25.65
CA GLU A 138 18.37 10.32 25.06
C GLU A 138 19.44 10.28 23.95
N ALA A 139 20.43 9.40 24.10
CA ALA A 139 21.45 9.12 23.09
C ALA A 139 20.90 8.51 21.78
N GLU A 140 19.95 7.58 21.86
CA GLU A 140 19.32 6.99 20.67
C GLU A 140 18.48 8.02 19.92
N SER A 141 17.87 8.96 20.67
CA SER A 141 17.09 10.07 20.12
C SER A 141 17.91 11.06 19.31
N GLU A 142 19.11 11.39 19.77
CA GLU A 142 20.02 12.26 19.04
C GLU A 142 20.52 11.62 17.72
N GLU A 143 20.79 10.32 17.74
CA GLU A 143 21.25 9.60 16.56
C GLU A 143 20.16 9.52 15.48
N VAL A 144 18.92 9.22 15.88
CA VAL A 144 17.77 9.19 14.97
C VAL A 144 17.53 10.57 14.36
N VAL A 145 17.56 11.64 15.15
CA VAL A 145 17.40 13.02 14.66
C VAL A 145 18.50 13.39 13.67
N LYS A 146 19.75 13.03 13.95
CA LYS A 146 20.88 13.29 13.05
C LYS A 146 20.71 12.55 11.71
N ARG A 147 20.24 11.30 11.75
CA ARG A 147 19.99 10.49 10.56
C ARG A 147 18.84 11.05 9.73
N LEU A 148 17.75 11.50 10.36
CA LEU A 148 16.62 12.11 9.68
C LEU A 148 16.98 13.43 8.99
N LYS A 149 17.80 14.28 9.63
CA LYS A 149 18.34 15.50 9.00
C LYS A 149 19.23 15.19 7.79
N ALA A 150 20.10 14.20 7.90
CA ALA A 150 20.95 13.78 6.78
C ALA A 150 20.16 13.24 5.59
N LEU A 151 18.98 12.65 5.86
CA LEU A 151 18.04 12.15 4.84
C LEU A 151 17.07 13.23 4.34
N GLY A 152 17.08 14.44 4.91
CA GLY A 152 16.22 15.56 4.50
C GLY A 152 14.78 15.50 5.01
N TYR A 153 14.50 14.70 6.03
CA TYR A 153 13.17 14.60 6.66
C TYR A 153 12.93 15.69 7.73
N LEU A 154 14.00 16.35 8.22
CA LEU A 154 14.01 17.46 9.18
C LEU A 154 14.96 18.55 8.69
#